data_AF-A0A709FTN0-F1
#
_entry.id   AF-A0A709FTN0-F1
#
_cell.length_a   1.000
_cell.length_b   1.000
_cell.length_c   1.000
_cell.angle_alpha   90.00
_cell.angle_beta   90.00
_cell.angle_gamma   90.00
#
_symmetry.space_group_name_H-M   'P 1'
#
loop_
_entity.id
_entity.type
_entity.pdbx_description
1 polymer ?
#
loop_
_entity_poly.entity_id
_entity_poly.type
_entity_poly.pdbx_seq_one_letter_code
_entity_poly.pdbx_strand_id
1 'polypeptide(L)'
;MIVTIKKKLEETLIPEHLRAAGIIPVLAYDEDDHVFLMDDHSAGFGFMCEPLCGADEKVQERMNGFLNQEFPSKTTLQFVLFRSPDINQEMYRMMGLRDGFRHELLTSVIKERINFLQHHTTERIFAKTNKGIYDNGLIQDLKLFVTCKVPIKNNNPTESELQQLAQLRTKVESSLQTVGLRPRTMTAVNYIRIMSTILNWGPDASWRHDSVDWEMDKPICEQIFDYGTDVEVSKNGIRLGDYHAKVMSAKKLPDVFYFGDALTYAGDLSGGNSSIKENYMVVTNVFFPEAESTKNTLERKRQFTVNQAYGPMLKFVPVLA
;
A
#
# COMPACT_ATOMS: atom_id res chain seq x y z
N MET A 1 8.12 21.23 -20.04
CA MET A 1 7.43 20.55 -21.16
C MET A 1 7.10 19.15 -20.66
N ILE A 2 5.83 18.89 -20.33
CA ILE A 2 5.38 17.59 -19.83
C ILE A 2 5.17 16.72 -21.08
N VAL A 3 5.99 15.68 -21.22
CA VAL A 3 5.93 14.74 -22.36
C VAL A 3 5.21 13.51 -21.85
N THR A 4 3.96 13.36 -22.26
CA THR A 4 3.16 12.17 -21.99
C THR A 4 3.48 11.14 -23.07
N ILE A 5 3.45 9.84 -22.75
CA ILE A 5 3.70 8.77 -23.74
C ILE A 5 2.69 8.88 -24.89
N LYS A 6 1.43 9.19 -24.56
CA LYS A 6 0.32 9.41 -25.50
C LYS A 6 0.58 10.58 -26.46
N LYS A 7 1.05 11.72 -25.94
CA LYS A 7 1.33 12.93 -26.74
C LYS A 7 2.53 12.78 -27.68
N LYS A 8 3.44 11.85 -27.38
CA LYS A 8 4.61 11.56 -28.22
C LYS A 8 4.28 10.61 -29.37
N LEU A 9 3.18 9.85 -29.26
CA LEU A 9 2.88 8.70 -30.10
C LEU A 9 1.45 8.75 -30.67
N GLU A 10 0.86 9.95 -30.83
CA GLU A 10 -0.56 10.17 -31.19
C GLU A 10 -1.07 9.33 -32.39
N GLU A 11 -0.19 8.87 -33.29
CA GLU A 11 -0.55 8.05 -34.46
C GLU A 11 0.21 6.69 -34.55
N THR A 12 0.87 6.24 -33.48
CA THR A 12 1.68 5.01 -33.48
C THR A 12 1.23 4.00 -32.45
N LEU A 13 1.30 2.71 -32.78
CA LEU A 13 1.10 1.61 -31.83
C LEU A 13 2.07 1.79 -30.65
N ILE A 14 1.53 1.87 -29.44
CA ILE A 14 2.32 1.96 -28.21
C ILE A 14 3.01 0.61 -28.01
N PRO A 15 4.36 0.56 -28.04
CA PRO A 15 5.10 -0.66 -27.73
C PRO A 15 4.68 -1.22 -26.37
N GLU A 16 4.63 -2.54 -26.24
CA GLU A 16 4.15 -3.24 -25.05
C GLU A 16 4.88 -2.79 -23.77
N HIS A 17 6.19 -2.57 -23.84
CA HIS A 17 7.01 -2.08 -22.73
C HIS A 17 6.69 -0.64 -22.25
N LEU A 18 5.90 0.12 -23.01
CA LEU A 18 5.42 1.45 -22.63
C LEU A 18 4.00 1.44 -22.06
N ARG A 19 3.34 0.27 -22.00
CA ARG A 19 2.02 0.12 -21.39
C ARG A 19 2.14 0.26 -19.87
N ALA A 20 1.17 0.95 -19.26
CA ALA A 20 1.12 1.13 -17.81
C ALA A 20 1.09 -0.21 -17.05
N ALA A 21 0.50 -1.25 -17.66
CA ALA A 21 0.50 -2.62 -17.13
C ALA A 21 1.91 -3.14 -16.81
N GLY A 22 2.94 -2.76 -17.59
CA GLY A 22 4.33 -3.17 -17.35
C GLY A 22 4.97 -2.59 -16.07
N ILE A 23 4.29 -1.68 -15.37
CA ILE A 23 4.72 -1.20 -14.04
C ILE A 23 4.27 -2.17 -12.94
N ILE A 24 3.22 -2.97 -13.20
CA ILE A 24 2.65 -3.89 -12.23
C ILE A 24 3.17 -5.31 -12.48
N PRO A 25 3.94 -5.88 -11.55
CA PRO A 25 4.59 -7.17 -11.80
C PRO A 25 3.64 -8.37 -11.67
N VAL A 26 2.43 -8.19 -11.13
CA VAL A 26 1.52 -9.30 -10.80
C VAL A 26 0.83 -9.81 -12.06
N LEU A 27 1.07 -11.07 -12.40
CA LEU A 27 0.56 -11.71 -13.61
C LEU A 27 -0.70 -12.52 -13.36
N ALA A 28 -0.70 -13.37 -12.34
CA ALA A 28 -1.77 -14.34 -12.10
C ALA A 28 -1.99 -14.57 -10.60
N TYR A 29 -3.12 -15.19 -10.29
CA TYR A 29 -3.50 -15.61 -8.94
C TYR A 29 -4.00 -17.04 -8.99
N ASP A 30 -3.59 -17.84 -8.01
CA ASP A 30 -4.11 -19.18 -7.79
C ASP A 30 -5.09 -19.17 -6.61
N GLU A 31 -6.33 -19.59 -6.85
CA GLU A 31 -7.40 -19.54 -5.84
C GLU A 31 -7.23 -20.61 -4.75
N ASP A 32 -6.65 -21.76 -5.08
CA ASP A 32 -6.49 -22.90 -4.18
C ASP A 32 -5.36 -22.63 -3.15
N ASP A 33 -4.21 -22.16 -3.61
CA ASP A 33 -3.04 -21.86 -2.76
C ASP A 33 -3.07 -20.42 -2.20
N HIS A 34 -3.93 -19.55 -2.75
CA HIS A 34 -3.98 -18.11 -2.47
C HIS A 34 -2.66 -17.39 -2.76
N VAL A 35 -2.01 -17.73 -3.87
CA VAL A 35 -0.69 -17.21 -4.27
C VAL A 35 -0.80 -16.35 -5.51
N PHE A 36 -0.12 -15.21 -5.49
CA PHE A 36 0.11 -14.36 -6.66
C PHE A 36 1.44 -14.71 -7.31
N LEU A 37 1.44 -14.80 -8.64
CA LEU A 37 2.63 -14.97 -9.45
C LEU A 37 3.07 -13.64 -10.04
N MET A 38 4.37 -13.35 -10.02
CA MET A 38 4.95 -12.14 -10.58
C MET A 38 5.88 -12.41 -11.77
N ASP A 39 6.11 -11.38 -12.60
CA ASP A 39 6.94 -11.41 -13.80
C ASP A 39 8.46 -11.42 -13.55
N ASP A 40 8.90 -11.33 -12.29
CA ASP A 40 10.31 -11.21 -11.90
C ASP A 40 10.83 -12.41 -11.10
N HIS A 41 10.37 -13.61 -11.44
CA HIS A 41 10.69 -14.86 -10.74
C HIS A 41 10.39 -14.78 -9.24
N SER A 42 9.22 -14.26 -8.90
CA SER A 42 8.75 -14.24 -7.52
C SER A 42 7.29 -14.63 -7.43
N ALA A 43 6.92 -15.08 -6.25
CA ALA A 43 5.55 -15.37 -5.88
C ALA A 43 5.28 -14.82 -4.48
N GLY A 44 4.02 -14.61 -4.15
CA GLY A 44 3.68 -14.00 -2.88
C GLY A 44 2.21 -14.10 -2.52
N PHE A 45 1.87 -13.52 -1.38
CA PHE A 45 0.50 -13.44 -0.87
C PHE A 45 0.30 -12.12 -0.14
N GLY A 46 -0.96 -11.76 0.08
CA GLY A 46 -1.32 -10.52 0.76
C GLY A 46 -2.43 -10.73 1.79
N PHE A 47 -2.54 -9.78 2.70
CA PHE A 47 -3.61 -9.69 3.69
C PHE A 47 -4.17 -8.26 3.72
N MET A 48 -5.49 -8.17 3.85
CA MET A 48 -6.19 -6.97 4.27
C MET A 48 -6.40 -7.04 5.78
N CYS A 49 -5.85 -6.08 6.50
CA CYS A 49 -5.83 -6.01 7.95
C CYS A 49 -6.61 -4.79 8.45
N GLU A 50 -7.09 -4.88 9.69
CA GLU A 50 -7.64 -3.74 10.44
C GLU A 50 -6.50 -3.00 11.15
N PRO A 51 -6.30 -1.69 10.88
CA PRO A 51 -5.32 -0.90 11.61
C PRO A 51 -5.64 -0.84 13.11
N LEU A 52 -4.59 -0.81 13.95
CA LEU A 52 -4.75 -0.65 15.39
C LEU A 52 -5.10 0.80 15.73
N CYS A 53 -6.01 1.00 16.69
CA CYS A 53 -6.36 2.32 17.22
C CYS A 53 -5.37 2.84 18.30
N GLY A 54 -4.41 2.01 18.68
CA GLY A 54 -3.39 2.29 19.69
C GLY A 54 -2.53 1.07 19.95
N ALA A 55 -1.50 1.22 20.77
CA ALA A 55 -0.61 0.12 21.12
C ALA A 55 -0.10 0.25 22.55
N ASP A 56 0.18 -0.90 23.16
CA ASP A 56 0.89 -1.03 24.42
C ASP A 56 2.21 -1.80 24.20
N GLU A 57 2.97 -2.00 25.28
CA GLU A 57 4.22 -2.76 25.25
C GLU A 57 4.02 -4.20 24.75
N LYS A 58 2.86 -4.81 25.03
CA LYS A 58 2.54 -6.19 24.59
C LYS A 58 2.34 -6.26 23.07
N VAL A 59 1.68 -5.26 22.48
CA VAL A 59 1.57 -5.15 21.02
C VAL A 59 2.95 -5.01 20.39
N GLN A 60 3.82 -4.18 20.97
CA GLN A 60 5.21 -4.04 20.52
C GLN A 60 5.99 -5.36 20.63
N GLU A 61 5.90 -6.07 21.75
CA GLU A 61 6.55 -7.38 21.94
C GLU A 61 6.09 -8.40 20.90
N ARG A 62 4.79 -8.47 20.61
CA ARG A 62 4.24 -9.37 19.58
C ARG A 62 4.70 -8.98 18.18
N MET A 63 4.75 -7.68 17.87
CA MET A 63 5.25 -7.20 16.59
C MET A 63 6.75 -7.49 16.41
N ASN A 64 7.55 -7.31 17.47
CA ASN A 64 8.96 -7.72 17.48
C ASN A 64 9.09 -9.23 17.29
N GLY A 65 8.26 -10.01 17.97
CA GLY A 65 8.20 -11.46 17.81
C GLY A 65 7.87 -11.88 16.39
N PHE A 66 7.00 -11.14 15.70
CA PHE A 66 6.68 -11.35 14.28
C PHE A 66 7.86 -11.03 13.36
N LEU A 67 8.47 -9.85 13.49
CA LEU A 67 9.54 -9.41 12.59
C LEU A 67 10.85 -10.18 12.79
N ASN A 68 11.08 -10.76 13.97
CA ASN A 68 12.25 -11.59 14.27
C ASN A 68 12.08 -13.06 13.86
N GLN A 69 10.97 -13.42 13.23
CA GLN A 69 10.79 -14.78 12.71
C GLN A 69 11.76 -15.05 11.56
N GLU A 70 12.09 -16.33 11.36
CA GLU A 70 12.81 -16.74 10.16
C GLU A 70 11.91 -16.59 8.91
N PHE A 71 12.40 -15.78 7.96
CA PHE A 71 11.85 -15.64 6.62
C PHE A 71 12.86 -16.19 5.59
N PRO A 72 12.40 -16.72 4.45
CA PRO A 72 13.28 -17.10 3.36
C PRO A 72 14.18 -15.93 2.93
N SER A 73 15.39 -16.24 2.46
CA SER A 73 16.31 -15.21 1.97
C SER A 73 15.71 -14.44 0.79
N LYS A 74 15.98 -13.13 0.76
CA LYS A 74 15.48 -12.16 -0.22
C LYS A 74 13.95 -11.99 -0.21
N THR A 75 13.29 -12.34 0.90
CA THR A 75 11.87 -12.02 1.10
C THR A 75 11.67 -10.52 1.27
N THR A 76 10.59 -9.98 0.70
CA THR A 76 10.12 -8.62 0.95
C THR A 76 8.76 -8.67 1.62
N LEU A 77 8.67 -8.15 2.83
CA LEU A 77 7.41 -7.90 3.52
C LEU A 77 7.09 -6.41 3.41
N GLN A 78 5.89 -6.06 2.98
CA GLN A 78 5.46 -4.67 2.82
C GLN A 78 4.22 -4.40 3.65
N PHE A 79 4.22 -3.27 4.35
CA PHE A 79 3.08 -2.72 5.06
C PHE A 79 2.63 -1.45 4.35
N VAL A 80 1.36 -1.38 3.98
CA VAL A 80 0.74 -0.22 3.34
C VAL A 80 -0.43 0.23 4.19
N LEU A 81 -0.24 1.28 4.97
CA LEU A 81 -1.34 1.96 5.66
C LEU A 81 -1.92 3.00 4.72
N PHE A 82 -3.11 2.74 4.17
CA PHE A 82 -3.74 3.56 3.16
C PHE A 82 -5.00 4.24 3.69
N ARG A 83 -5.03 5.56 3.58
CA ARG A 83 -6.18 6.41 3.89
C ARG A 83 -7.10 6.47 2.67
N SER A 84 -7.82 5.37 2.44
CA SER A 84 -8.54 5.12 1.19
C SER A 84 -9.81 5.98 1.08
N PRO A 85 -10.14 6.51 -0.11
CA PRO A 85 -11.45 7.11 -0.37
C PRO A 85 -12.55 6.04 -0.61
N ASP A 86 -12.18 4.78 -0.85
CA ASP A 86 -13.15 3.71 -1.13
C ASP A 86 -13.81 3.20 0.14
N ILE A 87 -14.98 3.75 0.45
CA ILE A 87 -15.88 3.31 1.53
C ILE A 87 -17.02 2.39 1.04
N ASN A 88 -17.04 2.06 -0.26
CA ASN A 88 -18.23 1.50 -0.92
C ASN A 88 -18.62 0.14 -0.32
N GLN A 89 -17.66 -0.70 0.05
CA GLN A 89 -17.95 -1.99 0.67
C GLN A 89 -18.76 -1.85 1.97
N GLU A 90 -18.43 -0.87 2.81
CA GLU A 90 -19.16 -0.62 4.05
C GLU A 90 -20.54 0.00 3.77
N MET A 91 -20.67 0.82 2.72
CA MET A 91 -21.96 1.35 2.30
C MET A 91 -22.89 0.25 1.78
N TYR A 92 -22.38 -0.66 0.95
CA TYR A 92 -23.13 -1.81 0.46
C TYR A 92 -23.55 -2.75 1.59
N ARG A 93 -22.65 -3.03 2.55
CA ARG A 93 -23.02 -3.80 3.75
C ARG A 93 -24.11 -3.11 4.56
N MET A 94 -24.03 -1.80 4.74
CA MET A 94 -25.05 -1.04 5.46
C MET A 94 -26.43 -1.17 4.80
N MET A 95 -26.49 -1.16 3.47
CA MET A 95 -27.74 -1.42 2.73
C MET A 95 -28.17 -2.88 2.82
N GLY A 96 -27.25 -3.81 2.58
CA GLY A 96 -27.52 -5.25 2.51
C GLY A 96 -28.05 -5.83 3.82
N LEU A 97 -27.62 -5.32 4.98
CA LEU A 97 -28.17 -5.70 6.29
C LEU A 97 -29.68 -5.43 6.44
N ARG A 98 -30.27 -4.63 5.54
CA ARG A 98 -31.68 -4.26 5.51
C ARG A 98 -32.39 -4.79 4.26
N ASP A 99 -31.76 -5.69 3.52
CA ASP A 99 -32.39 -6.26 2.34
C ASP A 99 -33.69 -6.99 2.71
N GLY A 100 -34.70 -6.88 1.86
CA GLY A 100 -36.07 -7.34 2.15
C GLY A 100 -36.87 -6.48 3.15
N PHE A 101 -36.24 -5.57 3.90
CA PHE A 101 -36.92 -4.69 4.86
C PHE A 101 -36.93 -3.24 4.37
N ARG A 102 -38.00 -2.85 3.67
CA ARG A 102 -38.16 -1.51 3.08
C ARG A 102 -39.26 -0.74 3.80
N HIS A 103 -38.88 0.30 4.53
CA HIS A 103 -39.80 1.26 5.14
C HIS A 103 -39.55 2.63 4.52
N GLU A 104 -40.59 3.32 4.05
CA GLU A 104 -40.49 4.54 3.25
C GLU A 104 -39.54 5.60 3.87
N LEU A 105 -39.76 5.96 5.15
CA LEU A 105 -38.92 6.92 5.87
C LEU A 105 -37.53 6.40 6.26
N LEU A 106 -37.41 5.16 6.73
CA LEU A 106 -36.12 4.67 7.23
C LEU A 106 -35.16 4.35 6.08
N THR A 107 -35.68 3.90 4.94
CA THR A 107 -34.88 3.65 3.75
C THR A 107 -34.33 4.95 3.16
N SER A 108 -35.09 6.05 3.15
CA SER A 108 -34.57 7.34 2.69
C SER A 108 -33.46 7.87 3.59
N VAL A 109 -33.61 7.79 4.92
CA VAL A 109 -32.57 8.20 5.88
C VAL A 109 -31.25 7.45 5.67
N ILE A 110 -31.31 6.15 5.39
CA ILE A 110 -30.09 5.36 5.12
C ILE A 110 -29.45 5.77 3.79
N LYS A 111 -30.25 5.99 2.74
CA LYS A 111 -29.74 6.47 1.44
C LYS A 111 -29.09 7.85 1.55
N GLU A 112 -29.73 8.78 2.26
CA GLU A 112 -29.17 10.11 2.54
C GLU A 112 -27.85 10.03 3.31
N ARG A 113 -27.76 9.15 4.31
CA ARG A 113 -26.51 8.89 5.03
C ARG A 113 -25.41 8.38 4.09
N ILE A 114 -25.71 7.40 3.23
CA ILE A 114 -24.73 6.86 2.28
C ILE A 114 -24.26 7.94 1.33
N ASN A 115 -25.19 8.73 0.76
CA ASN A 115 -24.85 9.84 -0.12
C ASN A 115 -23.98 10.88 0.59
N PHE A 116 -24.29 11.22 1.84
CA PHE A 116 -23.47 12.12 2.65
C PHE A 116 -22.05 11.56 2.83
N LEU A 117 -21.94 10.28 3.21
CA LEU A 117 -20.64 9.65 3.45
C LEU A 117 -19.81 9.60 2.16
N GLN A 118 -20.41 9.21 1.03
CA GLN A 118 -19.75 9.13 -0.27
C GLN A 118 -19.34 10.50 -0.81
N HIS A 119 -20.24 11.50 -0.74
CA HIS A 119 -19.94 12.87 -1.14
C HIS A 119 -18.70 13.42 -0.42
N HIS A 120 -18.61 13.15 0.89
CA HIS A 120 -17.50 13.63 1.69
C HIS A 120 -16.22 12.78 1.63
N THR A 121 -16.17 11.76 0.76
CA THR A 121 -14.89 11.13 0.39
C THR A 121 -14.04 12.00 -0.53
N THR A 122 -14.69 12.93 -1.26
CA THR A 122 -14.04 13.88 -2.17
C THR A 122 -14.20 15.33 -1.70
N GLU A 123 -15.32 15.67 -1.05
CA GLU A 123 -15.60 17.02 -0.56
C GLU A 123 -15.34 17.15 0.94
N ARG A 124 -14.61 18.19 1.36
CA ARG A 124 -14.25 18.37 2.77
C ARG A 124 -15.46 18.77 3.62
N ILE A 125 -15.50 18.27 4.85
CA ILE A 125 -16.55 18.59 5.83
C ILE A 125 -16.14 19.84 6.62
N PHE A 126 -16.90 20.93 6.48
CA PHE A 126 -16.72 22.13 7.29
C PHE A 126 -17.82 22.27 8.33
N ALA A 127 -17.43 22.45 9.59
CA ALA A 127 -18.35 22.77 10.68
C ALA A 127 -18.24 24.25 11.05
N LYS A 128 -19.35 24.98 10.98
CA LYS A 128 -19.43 26.38 11.43
C LYS A 128 -20.08 26.44 12.79
N THR A 129 -19.37 26.97 13.78
CA THR A 129 -19.89 27.23 15.13
C THR A 129 -19.70 28.69 15.50
N ASN A 130 -20.19 29.10 16.67
CA ASN A 130 -19.92 30.42 17.25
C ASN A 130 -18.43 30.67 17.54
N LYS A 131 -17.60 29.62 17.59
CA LYS A 131 -16.15 29.70 17.84
C LYS A 131 -15.30 29.73 16.55
N GLY A 132 -15.91 29.54 15.38
CA GLY A 132 -15.20 29.59 14.10
C GLY A 132 -15.66 28.55 13.08
N ILE A 133 -14.91 28.45 11.98
CA ILE A 133 -15.06 27.44 10.93
C ILE A 133 -13.97 26.39 11.13
N TYR A 134 -14.38 25.13 11.23
CA TYR A 134 -13.51 23.98 11.46
C TYR A 134 -13.54 23.06 10.25
N ASP A 135 -12.37 22.78 9.69
CA ASP A 135 -12.18 21.78 8.64
C ASP A 135 -12.01 20.40 9.28
N ASN A 136 -13.03 19.55 9.12
CA ASN A 136 -13.05 18.17 9.63
C ASN A 136 -12.48 17.16 8.63
N GLY A 137 -12.03 17.62 7.46
CA GLY A 137 -11.39 16.79 6.45
C GLY A 137 -12.36 15.94 5.62
N LEU A 138 -11.81 14.86 5.07
CA LEU A 138 -12.49 13.91 4.20
C LEU A 138 -12.87 12.65 4.98
N ILE A 139 -13.96 12.03 4.56
CA ILE A 139 -14.35 10.68 5.00
C ILE A 139 -13.47 9.67 4.28
N GLN A 140 -12.85 8.79 5.06
CA GLN A 140 -11.84 7.87 4.58
C GLN A 140 -12.00 6.54 5.31
N ASP A 141 -11.68 5.46 4.61
CA ASP A 141 -11.51 4.13 5.19
C ASP A 141 -10.01 3.86 5.35
N LEU A 142 -9.55 3.80 6.60
CA LEU A 142 -8.16 3.52 6.91
C LEU A 142 -7.92 2.01 6.79
N LYS A 143 -7.18 1.60 5.76
CA LYS A 143 -6.89 0.20 5.45
C LYS A 143 -5.43 -0.11 5.70
N LEU A 144 -5.12 -1.29 6.22
CA LEU A 144 -3.75 -1.81 6.30
C LEU A 144 -3.63 -3.00 5.36
N PHE A 145 -2.71 -2.94 4.41
CA PHE A 145 -2.34 -4.09 3.58
C PHE A 145 -0.98 -4.61 4.00
N VAL A 146 -0.86 -5.92 4.13
CA VAL A 146 0.41 -6.59 4.42
C VAL A 146 0.67 -7.61 3.33
N THR A 147 1.75 -7.44 2.57
CA THR A 147 2.09 -8.35 1.46
C THR A 147 3.46 -8.97 1.67
N CYS A 148 3.60 -10.25 1.34
CA CYS A 148 4.85 -10.97 1.38
C CYS A 148 5.20 -11.48 -0.02
N LYS A 149 6.42 -11.20 -0.46
CA LYS A 149 6.96 -11.62 -1.76
C LYS A 149 8.27 -12.37 -1.55
N VAL A 150 8.38 -13.55 -2.16
CA VAL A 150 9.51 -14.47 -2.04
C VAL A 150 10.02 -14.82 -3.44
N PRO A 151 11.34 -14.87 -3.66
CA PRO A 151 11.88 -15.35 -4.93
C PRO A 151 11.57 -16.84 -5.14
N ILE A 152 11.28 -17.21 -6.39
CA ILE A 152 11.14 -18.60 -6.85
C ILE A 152 12.20 -18.90 -7.89
N LYS A 153 12.50 -20.17 -8.13
CA LYS A 153 13.60 -20.56 -9.04
C LYS A 153 13.30 -20.25 -10.51
N ASN A 154 12.05 -20.39 -10.92
CA ASN A 154 11.61 -20.27 -12.31
C ASN A 154 10.29 -19.49 -12.38
N ASN A 155 9.76 -19.24 -13.59
CA ASN A 155 8.47 -18.57 -13.77
C ASN A 155 7.27 -19.33 -13.21
N ASN A 156 7.38 -20.64 -13.01
CA ASN A 156 6.32 -21.45 -12.43
C ASN A 156 6.81 -21.99 -11.08
N PRO A 157 6.08 -21.73 -9.98
CA PRO A 157 6.39 -22.31 -8.69
C PRO A 157 6.35 -23.84 -8.77
N THR A 158 7.34 -24.49 -8.17
CA THR A 158 7.31 -25.93 -7.92
C THR A 158 6.35 -26.24 -6.77
N GLU A 159 5.84 -27.48 -6.70
CA GLU A 159 4.96 -27.91 -5.59
C GLU A 159 5.61 -27.71 -4.21
N SER A 160 6.93 -27.94 -4.11
CA SER A 160 7.68 -27.65 -2.89
C SER A 160 7.73 -26.15 -2.54
N GLU A 161 7.81 -25.26 -3.53
CA GLU A 161 7.79 -23.81 -3.31
C GLU A 161 6.38 -23.35 -2.90
N LEU A 162 5.33 -23.92 -3.49
CA LEU A 162 3.94 -23.66 -3.09
C LEU A 162 3.68 -24.11 -1.64
N GLN A 163 4.14 -25.30 -1.25
CA GLN A 163 4.05 -25.77 0.14
C GLN A 163 4.79 -24.84 1.12
N GLN A 164 5.98 -24.36 0.76
CA GLN A 164 6.74 -23.41 1.58
C GLN A 164 6.03 -22.06 1.69
N LEU A 165 5.46 -21.55 0.59
CA LEU A 165 4.65 -20.34 0.57
C LEU A 165 3.39 -20.48 1.43
N ALA A 166 2.70 -21.60 1.36
CA ALA A 166 1.52 -21.88 2.18
C ALA A 166 1.87 -21.89 3.68
N GLN A 167 2.96 -22.56 4.06
CA GLN A 167 3.46 -22.55 5.44
C GLN A 167 3.83 -21.14 5.92
N LEU A 168 4.52 -20.37 5.07
CA LEU A 168 4.87 -18.98 5.37
C LEU A 168 3.63 -18.11 5.50
N ARG A 169 2.64 -18.28 4.62
CA ARG A 169 1.34 -17.58 4.67
C ARG A 169 0.64 -17.81 5.99
N THR A 170 0.47 -19.07 6.40
CA THR A 170 -0.16 -19.43 7.69
C THR A 170 0.60 -18.84 8.88
N LYS A 171 1.93 -18.85 8.84
CA LYS A 171 2.80 -18.28 9.88
C LYS A 171 2.63 -16.76 9.99
N VAL A 172 2.64 -16.05 8.85
CA VAL A 172 2.42 -14.60 8.79
C VAL A 172 1.01 -14.26 9.26
N GLU A 173 -0.01 -14.98 8.77
CA GLU A 173 -1.41 -14.78 9.15
C GLU A 173 -1.61 -14.92 10.67
N SER A 174 -1.09 -16.00 11.25
CA SER A 174 -1.17 -16.27 12.69
C SER A 174 -0.46 -15.19 13.52
N SER A 175 0.66 -14.67 13.00
CA SER A 175 1.40 -13.59 13.64
C SER A 175 0.63 -12.27 13.61
N LEU A 176 0.04 -11.92 12.47
CA LEU A 176 -0.82 -10.75 12.31
C LEU A 176 -2.07 -10.85 13.21
N GLN A 177 -2.68 -12.03 13.32
CA GLN A 177 -3.78 -12.30 14.25
C GLN A 177 -3.34 -12.09 15.71
N THR A 178 -2.16 -12.59 16.08
CA THR A 178 -1.60 -12.44 17.44
C THR A 178 -1.37 -10.97 17.81
N VAL A 179 -0.87 -10.16 16.85
CA VAL A 179 -0.71 -8.71 17.02
C VAL A 179 -2.08 -8.02 17.18
N GLY A 180 -3.16 -8.60 16.65
CA GLY A 180 -4.51 -8.06 16.71
C GLY A 180 -4.98 -7.38 15.43
N LEU A 181 -4.27 -7.58 14.31
CA LEU A 181 -4.53 -6.92 13.03
C LEU A 181 -5.66 -7.53 12.20
N ARG A 182 -6.30 -8.61 12.69
CA ARG A 182 -7.44 -9.29 12.03
C ARG A 182 -7.24 -9.48 10.51
N PRO A 183 -6.17 -10.17 10.09
CA PRO A 183 -5.87 -10.36 8.68
C PRO A 183 -6.98 -11.14 7.97
N ARG A 184 -7.29 -10.72 6.74
CA ARG A 184 -8.11 -11.45 5.77
C ARG A 184 -7.27 -11.67 4.53
N THR A 185 -7.22 -12.90 4.02
CA THR A 185 -6.48 -13.23 2.79
C THR A 185 -6.91 -12.32 1.64
N MET A 186 -5.92 -11.77 0.93
CA MET A 186 -6.14 -10.96 -0.26
C MET A 186 -6.32 -11.88 -1.47
N THR A 187 -7.46 -11.76 -2.14
CA THR A 187 -7.76 -12.45 -3.42
C THR A 187 -7.41 -11.57 -4.62
N ALA A 188 -7.42 -12.12 -5.83
CA ALA A 188 -7.27 -11.34 -7.07
C ALA A 188 -8.25 -10.17 -7.15
N VAL A 189 -9.53 -10.41 -6.86
CA VAL A 189 -10.58 -9.38 -6.82
C VAL A 189 -10.22 -8.27 -5.83
N ASN A 190 -9.73 -8.64 -4.64
CA ASN A 190 -9.31 -7.64 -3.66
C ASN A 190 -8.10 -6.84 -4.15
N TYR A 191 -7.11 -7.51 -4.73
CA TYR A 191 -5.91 -6.88 -5.25
C TYR A 191 -6.23 -5.88 -6.37
N ILE A 192 -7.04 -6.27 -7.35
CA ILE A 192 -7.46 -5.38 -8.45
C ILE A 192 -8.21 -4.17 -7.88
N ARG A 193 -9.13 -4.36 -6.93
CA ARG A 193 -9.86 -3.23 -6.30
C ARG A 193 -8.92 -2.28 -5.53
N ILE A 194 -7.98 -2.82 -4.77
CA ILE A 194 -7.00 -2.04 -4.01
C ILE A 194 -6.14 -1.22 -4.97
N MET A 195 -5.57 -1.87 -5.98
CA MET A 195 -4.70 -1.22 -6.96
C MET A 195 -5.47 -0.19 -7.80
N SER A 196 -6.71 -0.49 -8.21
CA SER A 196 -7.58 0.46 -8.90
C SER A 196 -7.87 1.70 -8.04
N THR A 197 -8.12 1.51 -6.75
CA THR A 197 -8.32 2.64 -5.81
C THR A 197 -7.06 3.47 -5.61
N ILE A 198 -5.87 2.86 -5.68
CA ILE A 198 -4.59 3.57 -5.56
C ILE A 198 -4.29 4.38 -6.82
N LEU A 199 -4.64 3.86 -8.00
CA LEU A 199 -4.16 4.37 -9.29
C LEU A 199 -5.18 5.20 -10.06
N ASN A 200 -6.47 4.86 -9.99
CA ASN A 200 -7.51 5.48 -10.82
C ASN A 200 -8.31 6.49 -9.99
N TRP A 201 -8.04 7.80 -10.11
CA TRP A 201 -8.71 8.79 -9.26
C TRP A 201 -9.85 9.56 -9.94
N GLY A 202 -10.02 9.37 -11.25
CA GLY A 202 -11.01 10.05 -12.08
C GLY A 202 -12.46 9.90 -11.58
N PRO A 203 -13.37 10.78 -12.03
CA PRO A 203 -14.79 10.74 -11.63
C PRO A 203 -15.49 9.44 -12.04
N ASP A 204 -15.06 8.84 -13.15
CA ASP A 204 -15.60 7.60 -13.71
C ASP A 204 -14.73 6.37 -13.37
N ALA A 205 -13.86 6.47 -12.35
CA ALA A 205 -12.98 5.37 -11.96
C ALA A 205 -13.78 4.12 -11.57
N SER A 206 -13.34 2.95 -12.03
CA SER A 206 -14.06 1.67 -11.91
C SER A 206 -14.46 1.33 -10.47
N TRP A 207 -13.56 1.56 -9.51
CA TRP A 207 -13.82 1.26 -8.09
C TRP A 207 -14.95 2.10 -7.45
N ARG A 208 -15.34 3.23 -8.08
CA ARG A 208 -16.40 4.12 -7.59
C ARG A 208 -17.79 3.58 -7.83
N HIS A 209 -18.01 2.86 -8.94
CA HIS A 209 -19.34 2.57 -9.46
C HIS A 209 -19.75 1.09 -9.38
N ASP A 210 -18.81 0.13 -9.28
CA ASP A 210 -19.16 -1.30 -9.35
C ASP A 210 -18.29 -2.27 -8.52
N SER A 211 -18.73 -3.54 -8.50
CA SER A 211 -17.93 -4.70 -8.13
C SER A 211 -16.79 -4.87 -9.12
N VAL A 212 -15.57 -4.99 -8.60
CA VAL A 212 -14.40 -5.32 -9.40
C VAL A 212 -14.42 -6.83 -9.59
N ASP A 213 -14.48 -7.27 -10.83
CA ASP A 213 -14.34 -8.69 -11.18
C ASP A 213 -12.91 -8.98 -11.65
N TRP A 214 -12.50 -10.25 -11.54
CA TRP A 214 -11.23 -10.73 -12.05
C TRP A 214 -11.47 -11.58 -13.30
N GLU A 215 -10.94 -11.13 -14.43
CA GLU A 215 -10.96 -11.86 -15.69
C GLU A 215 -9.79 -12.86 -15.75
N MET A 216 -10.07 -14.15 -15.95
CA MET A 216 -9.05 -15.20 -15.97
C MET A 216 -8.38 -15.41 -17.34
N ASP A 217 -8.89 -14.77 -18.40
CA ASP A 217 -8.35 -14.87 -19.76
C ASP A 217 -7.21 -13.87 -20.02
N LYS A 218 -6.92 -12.98 -19.07
CA LYS A 218 -5.88 -11.94 -19.16
C LYS A 218 -5.05 -11.86 -17.88
N PRO A 219 -3.78 -11.41 -17.97
CA PRO A 219 -2.99 -11.13 -16.79
C PRO A 219 -3.61 -10.06 -15.88
N ILE A 220 -3.39 -10.17 -14.57
CA ILE A 220 -3.90 -9.22 -13.58
C ILE A 220 -3.36 -7.80 -13.81
N CYS A 221 -2.10 -7.66 -14.21
CA CYS A 221 -1.48 -6.35 -14.49
C CYS A 221 -2.21 -5.54 -15.57
N GLU A 222 -2.92 -6.20 -16.50
CA GLU A 222 -3.69 -5.56 -17.57
C GLU A 222 -5.08 -5.09 -17.11
N GLN A 223 -5.55 -5.51 -15.93
CA GLN A 223 -6.91 -5.26 -15.43
C GLN A 223 -6.98 -4.11 -14.40
N ILE A 224 -5.86 -3.45 -14.11
CA ILE A 224 -5.76 -2.47 -13.02
C ILE A 224 -6.03 -1.04 -13.47
N PHE A 225 -5.52 -0.65 -14.64
CA PHE A 225 -5.65 0.71 -15.14
C PHE A 225 -6.95 0.90 -15.89
N ASP A 226 -7.73 1.91 -15.50
CA ASP A 226 -8.90 2.30 -16.27
C ASP A 226 -8.46 2.96 -17.58
N TYR A 227 -9.29 2.86 -18.63
CA TYR A 227 -8.99 3.42 -19.95
C TYR A 227 -8.64 4.93 -19.93
N GLY A 228 -9.20 5.67 -18.96
CA GLY A 228 -8.96 7.09 -18.77
C GLY A 228 -7.74 7.46 -17.92
N THR A 229 -7.09 6.49 -17.27
CA THR A 229 -5.96 6.75 -16.36
C THR A 229 -4.63 6.64 -17.10
N ASP A 230 -3.94 7.76 -17.27
CA ASP A 230 -2.53 7.78 -17.66
C ASP A 230 -1.61 7.84 -16.44
N VAL A 231 -0.38 7.33 -16.58
CA VAL A 231 0.66 7.46 -15.56
C VAL A 231 1.82 8.24 -16.13
N GLU A 232 2.17 9.33 -15.48
CA GLU A 232 3.32 10.14 -15.86
C GLU A 232 4.26 10.33 -14.70
N VAL A 233 5.53 10.05 -14.96
CA VAL A 233 6.59 10.20 -13.97
C VAL A 233 7.47 11.39 -14.37
N SER A 234 7.61 12.34 -13.45
CA SER A 234 8.47 13.51 -13.61
C SER A 234 9.37 13.69 -12.39
N LYS A 235 10.38 14.56 -12.50
CA LYS A 235 11.23 14.93 -11.35
C LYS A 235 10.44 15.55 -10.19
N ASN A 236 9.26 16.11 -10.47
CA ASN A 236 8.46 16.86 -9.50
C ASN A 236 7.33 16.02 -8.88
N GLY A 237 7.12 14.79 -9.36
CA GLY A 237 6.06 13.91 -8.85
C GLY A 237 5.51 12.97 -9.92
N ILE A 238 4.48 12.25 -9.52
CA ILE A 238 3.72 11.30 -10.34
C ILE A 238 2.37 11.94 -10.66
N ARG A 239 1.90 11.79 -11.89
CA ARG A 239 0.53 12.13 -12.29
C ARG A 239 -0.22 10.86 -12.65
N LEU A 240 -1.45 10.74 -12.16
CA LEU A 240 -2.38 9.63 -12.34
C LEU A 240 -3.68 10.20 -12.92
N GLY A 241 -3.84 10.19 -14.25
CA GLY A 241 -4.91 10.95 -14.89
C GLY A 241 -4.78 12.45 -14.62
N ASP A 242 -5.83 13.04 -14.08
CA ASP A 242 -5.83 14.45 -13.65
C ASP A 242 -5.27 14.67 -12.23
N TYR A 243 -4.92 13.60 -11.51
CA TYR A 243 -4.49 13.68 -10.11
C TYR A 243 -2.97 13.70 -9.98
N HIS A 244 -2.48 14.53 -9.06
CA HIS A 244 -1.06 14.62 -8.74
C HIS A 244 -0.74 13.88 -7.45
N ALA A 245 0.17 12.91 -7.54
CA ALA A 245 0.73 12.18 -6.40
C ALA A 245 2.16 12.65 -6.12
N LYS A 246 2.43 12.97 -4.85
CA LYS A 246 3.77 13.32 -4.38
C LYS A 246 4.31 12.21 -3.49
N VAL A 247 5.47 11.69 -3.84
CA VAL A 247 6.21 10.73 -3.01
C VAL A 247 7.10 11.50 -2.05
N MET A 248 7.04 11.14 -0.77
CA MET A 248 7.89 11.71 0.28
C MET A 248 8.67 10.59 0.95
N SER A 249 9.96 10.80 1.14
CA SER A 249 10.84 9.89 1.86
C SER A 249 11.57 10.65 2.97
N ALA A 250 11.76 10.02 4.12
CA ALA A 250 12.53 10.62 5.20
C ALA A 250 13.98 10.87 4.74
N LYS A 251 14.44 12.12 4.80
CA LYS A 251 15.83 12.47 4.48
C LYS A 251 16.81 11.96 5.55
N LYS A 252 16.40 12.04 6.81
CA LYS A 252 17.11 11.50 7.97
C LYS A 252 16.06 10.91 8.90
N LEU A 253 16.26 9.67 9.34
CA LEU A 253 15.46 9.07 10.41
C LEU A 253 15.98 9.59 11.76
N PRO A 254 15.12 9.72 12.78
CA PRO A 254 15.57 10.11 14.11
C PRO A 254 16.56 9.09 14.68
N ASP A 255 17.47 9.55 15.54
CA ASP A 255 18.52 8.69 16.11
C ASP A 255 17.94 7.64 17.08
N VAL A 256 16.75 7.91 17.65
CA VAL A 256 15.96 6.99 18.47
C VAL A 256 14.51 7.05 18.01
N PHE A 257 13.83 5.91 18.01
CA PHE A 257 12.42 5.80 17.64
C PHE A 257 11.68 4.90 18.63
N TYR A 258 10.57 5.38 19.17
CA TYR A 258 9.69 4.61 20.02
C TYR A 258 8.54 4.00 19.22
N PHE A 259 7.98 2.91 19.73
CA PHE A 259 6.81 2.30 19.12
C PHE A 259 5.63 3.27 19.16
N GLY A 260 5.06 3.57 18.00
CA GLY A 260 3.98 4.54 17.85
C GLY A 260 4.40 5.92 17.35
N ASP A 261 5.69 6.27 17.36
CA ASP A 261 6.18 7.58 16.87
C ASP A 261 5.82 7.81 15.40
N ALA A 262 5.62 6.75 14.62
CA ALA A 262 5.19 6.80 13.22
C ALA A 262 3.83 7.48 13.03
N LEU A 263 2.99 7.59 14.06
CA LEU A 263 1.74 8.36 14.01
C LEU A 263 1.99 9.84 13.66
N THR A 264 3.14 10.39 14.05
CA THR A 264 3.53 11.77 13.76
C THR A 264 3.85 12.01 12.28
N TYR A 265 3.97 10.96 11.46
CA TYR A 265 4.19 11.11 10.02
C TYR A 265 2.97 11.72 9.31
N ALA A 266 1.77 11.55 9.88
CA ALA A 266 0.57 12.25 9.44
C ALA A 266 0.60 13.76 9.74
N GLY A 267 1.59 14.20 10.51
CA GLY A 267 1.83 15.57 10.95
C GLY A 267 1.42 15.79 12.40
N ASP A 268 1.16 17.05 12.74
CA ASP A 268 0.90 17.47 14.11
C ASP A 268 -0.46 16.95 14.64
N LEU A 269 -0.40 16.08 15.63
CA LEU A 269 -1.56 15.48 16.30
C LEU A 269 -2.21 16.42 17.33
N SER A 270 -1.55 17.52 17.70
CA SER A 270 -2.10 18.51 18.65
C SER A 270 -3.13 19.46 18.02
N GLY A 271 -3.37 19.34 16.71
CA GLY A 271 -4.37 20.12 15.97
C GLY A 271 -3.83 21.39 15.30
N GLY A 272 -2.51 21.57 15.23
CA GLY A 272 -1.89 22.61 14.43
C GLY A 272 -2.12 22.43 12.92
N ASN A 273 -1.86 23.47 12.15
CA ASN A 273 -2.09 23.49 10.69
C ASN A 273 -1.09 22.65 9.87
N SER A 274 -0.26 21.83 10.52
CA SER A 274 0.87 21.10 9.94
C SER A 274 0.60 19.60 9.81
N SER A 275 -0.59 19.22 9.34
CA SER A 275 -0.98 17.82 9.11
C SER A 275 -1.32 17.54 7.64
N ILE A 276 -1.14 16.29 7.22
CA ILE A 276 -1.55 15.84 5.89
C ILE A 276 -3.07 15.73 5.90
N LYS A 277 -3.70 16.60 5.12
CA LYS A 277 -5.16 16.77 5.06
C LYS A 277 -5.84 16.02 3.92
N GLU A 278 -5.06 15.47 3.00
CA GLU A 278 -5.53 14.71 1.83
C GLU A 278 -5.49 13.20 2.08
N ASN A 279 -5.94 12.41 1.10
CA ASN A 279 -5.65 10.97 1.09
C ASN A 279 -4.13 10.75 0.99
N TYR A 280 -3.61 9.81 1.77
CA TYR A 280 -2.20 9.43 1.73
C TYR A 280 -2.03 7.96 2.05
N MET A 281 -0.83 7.44 1.77
CA MET A 281 -0.41 6.13 2.23
C MET A 281 0.95 6.23 2.93
N VAL A 282 1.15 5.42 3.97
CA VAL A 282 2.45 5.18 4.58
C VAL A 282 2.88 3.78 4.19
N VAL A 283 3.98 3.69 3.45
CA VAL A 283 4.52 2.43 2.94
C VAL A 283 5.83 2.12 3.64
N THR A 284 5.93 0.93 4.22
CA THR A 284 7.16 0.41 4.83
C THR A 284 7.52 -0.92 4.18
N ASN A 285 8.73 -1.01 3.65
CA ASN A 285 9.27 -2.24 3.09
C ASN A 285 10.32 -2.82 4.04
N VAL A 286 10.11 -4.06 4.48
CA VAL A 286 11.04 -4.84 5.27
C VAL A 286 11.64 -5.91 4.35
N PHE A 287 12.91 -5.73 4.01
CA PHE A 287 13.65 -6.67 3.18
C PHE A 287 14.48 -7.60 4.07
N PHE A 288 14.34 -8.91 3.86
CA PHE A 288 15.10 -9.95 4.55
C PHE A 288 16.24 -10.42 3.64
N PRO A 289 17.46 -9.89 3.80
CA PRO A 289 18.54 -10.18 2.88
C PRO A 289 19.16 -11.56 3.15
N GLU A 290 20.00 -12.03 2.24
CA GLU A 290 20.87 -13.18 2.49
C GLU A 290 21.94 -12.77 3.52
N ALA A 291 21.80 -13.25 4.76
CA ALA A 291 22.47 -12.71 5.93
C ALA A 291 24.01 -12.68 5.80
N GLU A 292 24.62 -13.78 5.35
CA GLU A 292 26.08 -13.92 5.27
C GLU A 292 26.68 -13.04 4.17
N SER A 293 26.15 -13.11 2.95
CA SER A 293 26.59 -12.29 1.81
C SER A 293 26.42 -10.79 2.09
N THR A 294 25.32 -10.42 2.73
CA THR A 294 25.00 -9.02 3.05
C THR A 294 25.89 -8.50 4.17
N LYS A 295 26.13 -9.29 5.22
CA LYS A 295 27.09 -8.96 6.28
C LYS A 295 28.48 -8.74 5.69
N ASN A 296 28.95 -9.63 4.84
CA ASN A 296 30.26 -9.49 4.18
C ASN A 296 30.33 -8.22 3.32
N THR A 297 29.26 -7.88 2.60
CA THR A 297 29.18 -6.65 1.80
C THR A 297 29.19 -5.40 2.66
N LEU A 298 28.45 -5.39 3.78
CA LEU A 298 28.41 -4.28 4.72
C LEU A 298 29.76 -4.10 5.42
N GLU A 299 30.39 -5.18 5.89
CA GLU A 299 31.74 -5.12 6.47
C GLU A 299 32.76 -4.64 5.45
N ARG A 300 32.70 -5.08 4.19
CA ARG A 300 33.58 -4.59 3.12
C ARG A 300 33.37 -3.09 2.87
N LYS A 301 32.12 -2.61 2.83
CA LYS A 301 31.82 -1.17 2.69
C LYS A 301 32.32 -0.38 3.90
N ARG A 302 32.09 -0.88 5.12
CA ARG A 302 32.58 -0.29 6.36
C ARG A 302 34.10 -0.19 6.34
N GLN A 303 34.80 -1.28 6.04
CA GLN A 303 36.26 -1.33 5.97
C GLN A 303 36.80 -0.39 4.88
N PHE A 304 36.12 -0.27 3.74
CA PHE A 304 36.47 0.70 2.71
C PHE A 304 36.31 2.16 3.19
N THR A 305 35.19 2.49 3.84
CA THR A 305 34.96 3.83 4.42
C THR A 305 35.97 4.15 5.51
N VAL A 306 36.25 3.19 6.39
CA VAL A 306 37.25 3.31 7.46
C VAL A 306 38.66 3.48 6.87
N ASN A 307 39.02 2.75 5.82
CA ASN A 307 40.30 2.93 5.13
C ASN A 307 40.42 4.28 4.41
N GLN A 308 39.31 4.83 3.88
CA GLN A 308 39.28 6.19 3.35
C GLN A 308 39.34 7.26 4.45
N ALA A 309 38.76 6.98 5.61
CA ALA A 309 38.82 7.84 6.78
C ALA A 309 40.25 8.06 7.27
N TYR A 310 41.09 7.01 7.27
CA TYR A 310 42.48 7.07 7.73
C TYR A 310 43.42 7.96 6.88
N GLY A 311 42.94 8.59 5.81
CA GLY A 311 43.69 9.58 5.02
C GLY A 311 43.59 11.03 5.52
N PRO A 312 44.10 12.03 4.78
CA PRO A 312 44.02 13.46 5.13
C PRO A 312 42.58 14.02 5.31
N MET A 313 41.55 13.21 5.02
CA MET A 313 40.12 13.47 5.28
C MET A 313 39.74 13.51 6.76
N LEU A 314 40.51 12.86 7.65
CA LEU A 314 40.34 12.94 9.11
C LEU A 314 40.41 14.39 9.65
N LYS A 315 41.11 15.28 8.94
CA LYS A 315 41.22 16.70 9.28
C LYS A 315 39.92 17.48 9.02
N PHE A 316 39.02 16.95 8.20
CA PHE A 316 37.82 17.64 7.71
C PHE A 316 36.51 16.98 8.14
N VAL A 317 36.51 15.71 8.54
CA VAL A 317 35.32 14.99 9.02
C VAL A 317 35.63 14.20 10.30
N PRO A 318 35.42 14.78 11.49
CA PRO A 318 35.79 14.16 12.77
C PRO A 318 35.00 12.88 13.12
N VAL A 319 33.86 12.64 12.46
CA VAL A 319 32.99 11.47 12.69
C VAL A 319 33.60 10.17 12.14
N LEU A 320 34.70 10.27 11.40
CA LEU A 320 35.39 9.15 10.78
C LEU A 320 36.65 8.68 11.57
N ALA A 321 36.94 9.29 12.72
CA ALA A 321 38.03 8.90 13.63
C ALA A 321 37.64 7.77 14.60
#